data_AF-A0A8J8PHJ9-F1
#
_entry.id   AF-A0A8J8PHJ9-F1
#
_cell.length_a   1.000
_cell.length_b   1.000
_cell.length_c   1.000
_cell.angle_alpha   90.00
_cell.angle_beta   90.00
_cell.angle_gamma   90.00
#
_symmetry.space_group_name_H-M   'P 1'
#
loop_
_entity.id
_entity.type
_entity.pdbx_description
1 polymer ?
#
loop_
_entity_poly.entity_id
_entity_poly.type
_entity_poly.pdbx_seq_one_letter_code
_entity_poly.pdbx_strand_id
1 'polypeptide(L)'
;GRKIEEVRDIAINVALNELENLIGAKRRVSEIAGRRYKNTLKCLALGENSWSKLLNCLQRAEGSTISSSVMDNIITNLEKSSIIKDYEFLDPIYKEASKKLN
;
A
#
# COMPACT_ATOMS: atom_id res chain seq x y z
N GLY A 1 22.63 -18.99 3.83
CA GLY A 1 21.33 -19.63 4.03
C GLY A 1 20.54 -18.86 5.06
N ARG A 2 20.47 -19.37 6.29
CA ARG A 2 19.59 -18.88 7.38
C ARG A 2 19.73 -17.39 7.75
N LYS A 3 20.96 -16.86 7.83
CA LYS A 3 21.21 -15.43 8.17
C LYS A 3 20.64 -14.43 7.16
N ILE A 4 20.58 -14.79 5.87
CA ILE A 4 20.08 -13.86 4.83
C ILE A 4 18.55 -13.79 4.88
N GLU A 5 17.89 -14.93 5.12
CA GLU A 5 16.44 -15.00 5.31
C GLU A 5 16.01 -14.22 6.56
N GLU A 6 16.73 -14.38 7.67
CA GLU A 6 16.50 -13.59 8.89
C GLU A 6 16.62 -12.08 8.65
N VAL A 7 17.66 -11.64 7.94
CA VAL A 7 17.83 -10.21 7.59
C VAL A 7 16.69 -9.72 6.70
N ARG A 8 16.25 -10.53 5.73
CA ARG A 8 15.11 -10.19 4.87
C ARG A 8 13.82 -10.07 5.68
N ASP A 9 13.55 -10.99 6.59
CA ASP A 9 12.35 -10.97 7.43
C ASP A 9 12.33 -9.75 8.35
N ILE A 10 13.50 -9.38 8.91
CA ILE A 10 13.65 -8.14 9.70
C ILE A 10 13.31 -6.93 8.82
N ALA A 11 13.86 -6.84 7.60
CA ALA A 11 13.58 -5.74 6.69
C ALA A 11 12.07 -5.65 6.33
N ILE A 12 11.43 -6.80 6.06
CA ILE A 12 9.99 -6.87 5.80
C ILE A 12 9.19 -6.37 7.01
N ASN A 13 9.57 -6.76 8.22
CA ASN A 13 8.87 -6.33 9.44
C ASN A 13 9.07 -4.85 9.73
N VAL A 14 10.26 -4.29 9.46
CA VAL A 14 10.51 -2.85 9.55
C VAL A 14 9.61 -2.09 8.58
N ALA A 15 9.59 -2.50 7.30
CA ALA A 15 8.74 -1.88 6.29
C ALA A 15 7.25 -2.04 6.63
N LEU A 16 6.83 -3.18 7.17
CA LEU A 16 5.45 -3.39 7.63
C LEU A 16 5.06 -2.37 8.70
N ASN A 17 5.90 -2.16 9.71
CA ASN A 17 5.67 -1.17 10.76
C ASN A 17 5.59 0.26 10.19
N GLU A 18 6.42 0.60 9.20
CA GLU A 18 6.35 1.90 8.51
C GLU A 18 5.02 2.09 7.77
N LEU A 19 4.56 1.06 7.05
CA LEU A 19 3.26 1.09 6.36
C LEU A 19 2.10 1.21 7.36
N GLU A 20 2.14 0.47 8.47
CA GLU A 20 1.13 0.56 9.53
C GLU A 20 1.11 1.95 10.18
N ASN A 21 2.27 2.56 10.40
CA ASN A 21 2.38 3.93 10.91
C ASN A 21 1.80 4.95 9.92
N LEU A 22 2.11 4.81 8.62
CA LEU A 22 1.52 5.63 7.56
C LEU A 22 -0.01 5.51 7.56
N ILE A 23 -0.53 4.28 7.57
CA ILE A 23 -1.98 3.99 7.59
C ILE A 23 -2.60 4.57 8.87
N GLY A 24 -1.97 4.39 10.02
CA GLY A 24 -2.41 4.94 11.31
C GLY A 24 -2.48 6.46 11.29
N ALA A 25 -1.50 7.13 10.69
CA ALA A 25 -1.53 8.58 10.50
C ALA A 25 -2.71 9.03 9.63
N LYS A 26 -3.07 8.27 8.59
CA LYS A 26 -4.26 8.56 7.77
C LYS A 26 -5.57 8.25 8.50
N ARG A 27 -5.63 7.18 9.30
CA ARG A 27 -6.79 6.85 10.15
C ARG A 27 -7.13 7.98 11.13
N ARG A 28 -6.13 8.63 11.71
CA ARG A 28 -6.31 9.80 12.60
C ARG A 28 -7.01 10.98 11.91
N VAL A 29 -6.87 11.11 10.60
CA VAL A 29 -7.63 12.10 9.80
C VAL A 29 -9.03 11.59 9.51
N SER A 30 -9.14 10.33 9.05
CA SER A 30 -10.42 9.65 8.84
C SER A 30 -10.19 8.14 8.72
N GLU A 31 -11.06 7.33 9.32
CA GLU A 31 -10.99 5.86 9.20
C GLU A 31 -11.07 5.41 7.73
N ILE A 32 -11.88 6.09 6.92
CA ILE A 32 -12.01 5.81 5.48
C ILE A 32 -10.67 6.03 4.76
N ALA A 33 -9.95 7.10 5.10
CA ALA A 33 -8.66 7.40 4.50
C ALA A 33 -7.63 6.32 4.83
N GLY A 34 -7.54 5.91 6.10
CA GLY A 34 -6.65 4.82 6.52
C GLY A 34 -6.95 3.50 5.80
N ARG A 35 -8.23 3.12 5.74
CA ARG A 35 -8.68 1.91 5.02
C ARG A 35 -8.30 1.95 3.54
N ARG A 36 -8.48 3.10 2.87
CA ARG A 36 -8.14 3.30 1.46
C ARG A 36 -6.65 3.15 1.18
N TYR A 37 -5.80 3.74 2.02
CA TYR A 37 -4.34 3.58 1.89
C TYR A 37 -3.93 2.11 2.05
N LYS A 38 -4.45 1.43 3.07
CA LYS A 38 -4.21 0.01 3.30
C LYS A 38 -4.62 -0.84 2.09
N ASN A 39 -5.85 -0.66 1.60
CA ASN A 39 -6.35 -1.40 0.44
C ASN A 39 -5.54 -1.11 -0.82
N THR A 40 -5.08 0.13 -1.01
CA THR A 40 -4.25 0.53 -2.16
C THR A 40 -2.94 -0.25 -2.17
N LEU A 41 -2.23 -0.27 -1.04
CA LEU A 41 -0.99 -1.02 -0.89
C LEU A 41 -1.18 -2.53 -1.14
N LYS A 42 -2.26 -3.11 -0.60
CA LYS A 42 -2.61 -4.52 -0.83
C LYS A 42 -2.89 -4.80 -2.32
N CYS A 43 -3.70 -3.98 -2.97
CA CYS A 43 -4.03 -4.13 -4.40
C CYS A 43 -2.78 -4.03 -5.29
N LEU A 44 -1.91 -3.05 -5.04
CA LEU A 44 -0.64 -2.92 -5.76
C LEU A 44 0.23 -4.17 -5.56
N ALA A 45 0.26 -4.72 -4.34
CA ALA A 45 1.06 -5.91 -4.04
C ALA A 45 0.56 -7.18 -4.74
N LEU A 46 -0.74 -7.21 -5.10
CA LEU A 46 -1.37 -8.24 -5.93
C LEU A 46 -1.11 -8.06 -7.43
N GLY A 47 -0.44 -6.97 -7.84
CA GLY A 47 -0.09 -6.72 -9.24
C GLY A 47 -1.11 -5.86 -9.99
N GLU A 48 -1.98 -5.13 -9.30
CA GLU A 48 -2.93 -4.20 -9.91
C GLU A 48 -2.21 -2.91 -10.35
N ASN A 49 -1.35 -3.04 -11.35
CA ASN A 49 -0.31 -2.09 -11.77
C ASN A 49 -0.76 -1.04 -12.80
N SER A 50 -2.03 -0.64 -12.77
CA SER A 50 -2.53 0.44 -13.63
C SER A 50 -3.73 1.09 -12.97
N TRP A 51 -4.05 2.32 -13.40
CA TRP A 51 -5.18 3.07 -12.87
C TRP A 51 -6.48 2.26 -12.79
N SER A 52 -6.93 1.66 -13.91
CA SER A 52 -8.20 0.95 -13.99
C SER A 52 -8.22 -0.32 -13.13
N LYS A 53 -7.12 -1.09 -13.15
CA LYS A 53 -6.94 -2.28 -12.32
C LYS A 53 -7.02 -1.95 -10.82
N LEU A 54 -6.27 -0.93 -10.41
CA LEU A 54 -6.24 -0.49 -9.01
C LEU A 54 -7.61 0.02 -8.56
N LEU A 55 -8.25 0.87 -9.35
CA LEU A 55 -9.58 1.41 -9.05
C LEU A 55 -10.60 0.28 -8.86
N ASN A 56 -10.60 -0.70 -9.78
CA ASN A 56 -11.46 -1.88 -9.70
C ASN A 56 -11.16 -2.73 -8.46
N CYS A 57 -9.90 -2.91 -8.10
CA CYS A 57 -9.52 -3.64 -6.88
C CYS A 57 -10.02 -2.92 -5.62
N LEU A 58 -9.82 -1.61 -5.54
CA LEU A 58 -10.25 -0.81 -4.39
C LEU A 58 -11.76 -0.77 -4.23
N GLN A 59 -12.50 -0.55 -5.32
CA GLN A 59 -13.97 -0.54 -5.28
C GLN A 59 -14.55 -1.89 -4.88
N ARG A 60 -13.95 -3.01 -5.34
CA ARG A 60 -14.32 -4.35 -4.89
C ARG A 60 -14.03 -4.55 -3.40
N ALA A 61 -12.87 -4.09 -2.93
CA ALA A 61 -12.50 -4.22 -1.52
C ALA A 61 -13.38 -3.38 -0.57
N GLU A 62 -13.94 -2.26 -1.05
CA GLU A 62 -14.80 -1.37 -0.25
C GLU A 62 -16.30 -1.55 -0.48
N GLY A 63 -16.71 -2.33 -1.49
CA GLY A 63 -18.12 -2.48 -1.87
C GLY A 63 -18.78 -1.16 -2.28
N SER A 64 -17.99 -0.15 -2.68
CA SER A 64 -18.47 1.20 -2.98
C SER A 64 -17.61 1.87 -4.05
N THR A 65 -18.13 2.95 -4.64
CA THR A 65 -17.41 3.76 -5.63
C THR A 65 -16.38 4.67 -4.97
N ILE A 66 -15.24 4.84 -5.61
CA ILE A 66 -14.18 5.77 -5.20
C ILE A 66 -14.03 6.82 -6.31
N SER A 67 -13.96 8.10 -5.95
CA SER A 67 -13.72 9.14 -6.94
C SER A 67 -12.28 9.08 -7.46
N SER A 68 -12.09 9.44 -8.73
CA SER A 68 -10.75 9.53 -9.34
C SER A 68 -9.82 10.43 -8.53
N SER A 69 -10.31 11.58 -8.05
CA SER A 69 -9.52 12.50 -7.21
C SER A 69 -9.00 11.86 -5.93
N VAL A 70 -9.76 10.97 -5.30
CA VAL A 70 -9.29 10.26 -4.09
C VAL A 70 -8.17 9.29 -4.45
N MET A 71 -8.34 8.50 -5.51
CA MET A 71 -7.31 7.54 -5.91
C MET A 71 -6.02 8.25 -6.33
N ASP A 72 -6.14 9.31 -7.13
CA ASP A 72 -5.02 10.15 -7.57
C ASP A 72 -4.23 10.73 -6.39
N ASN A 73 -4.95 11.25 -5.39
CA ASN A 73 -4.33 11.76 -4.17
C ASN A 73 -3.58 10.67 -3.39
N ILE A 74 -4.10 9.45 -3.32
CA ILE A 74 -3.41 8.35 -2.62
C ILE A 74 -2.13 7.99 -3.36
N ILE A 75 -2.21 7.78 -4.68
CA ILE A 75 -1.06 7.45 -5.52
C ILE A 75 0.01 8.54 -5.42
N THR A 76 -0.37 9.80 -5.62
CA THR A 76 0.56 10.93 -5.53
C THR A 76 1.26 10.99 -4.18
N ASN A 77 0.55 10.71 -3.08
CA ASN A 77 1.17 10.70 -1.76
C ASN A 77 2.13 9.52 -1.57
N LEU A 78 1.79 8.33 -2.06
CA LEU A 78 2.68 7.17 -2.01
C LEU A 78 3.95 7.37 -2.86
N GLU A 79 3.82 8.03 -4.02
CA GLU A 79 4.97 8.42 -4.85
C GLU A 79 5.84 9.46 -4.15
N LYS A 80 5.25 10.50 -3.55
CA LYS A 80 5.99 11.50 -2.76
C LYS A 80 6.72 10.88 -1.56
N SER A 81 6.19 9.79 -1.01
CA SER A 81 6.83 9.02 0.06
C SER A 81 7.87 8.02 -0.46
N SER A 82 8.14 7.95 -1.76
CA SER A 82 9.09 7.01 -2.37
C SER A 82 8.78 5.54 -2.06
N ILE A 83 7.51 5.20 -1.85
CA ILE A 83 7.07 3.80 -1.66
C ILE A 83 6.82 3.15 -3.02
N ILE A 84 6.20 3.90 -3.94
CA ILE A 84 5.85 3.45 -5.27
C ILE A 84 6.26 4.47 -6.32
N LYS A 85 6.33 4.04 -7.59
CA LYS A 85 6.37 4.89 -8.78
C LYS A 85 5.62 4.17 -9.88
N ASP A 86 4.73 4.89 -10.58
CA ASP A 86 3.99 4.35 -11.73
C ASP A 86 3.29 3.01 -11.42
N TYR A 87 2.62 2.94 -10.26
CA TYR A 87 1.90 1.75 -9.74
C TYR A 87 2.77 0.54 -9.38
N GLU A 88 4.09 0.71 -9.27
CA GLU A 88 5.02 -0.34 -8.85
C GLU A 88 5.76 0.06 -7.59
N PHE A 89 6.03 -0.91 -6.72
CA PHE A 89 6.85 -0.68 -5.53
C PHE A 89 8.30 -0.42 -5.93
N LEU A 90 8.89 0.63 -5.37
CA LEU A 90 10.30 0.96 -5.59
C LEU A 90 11.24 -0.03 -4.89
N ASP A 91 10.77 -0.67 -3.81
CA ASP A 91 11.48 -1.73 -3.10
C ASP A 91 10.58 -2.99 -2.97
N PRO A 92 11.05 -4.18 -3.39
CA PRO A 92 10.32 -5.44 -3.19
C PRO A 92 10.00 -5.74 -1.72
N ILE A 93 10.74 -5.20 -0.76
CA ILE A 93 10.45 -5.32 0.67
C ILE A 93 9.11 -4.66 1.01
N TYR A 94 8.81 -3.47 0.48
CA TYR A 94 7.49 -2.84 0.68
C TYR A 94 6.37 -3.63 0.01
N LYS A 95 6.64 -4.29 -1.12
CA LYS A 95 5.67 -5.18 -1.76
C LYS A 95 5.33 -6.37 -0.85
N GLU A 96 6.34 -7.03 -0.30
CA GLU A 96 6.13 -8.15 0.62
C GLU A 96 5.47 -7.72 1.93
N ALA A 97 5.89 -6.58 2.50
CA ALA A 97 5.25 -5.99 3.68
C ALA A 97 3.77 -5.68 3.42
N SER A 98 3.44 -5.10 2.26
CA SER A 98 2.06 -4.77 1.88
C SER A 98 1.14 -5.98 1.81
N LYS A 99 1.67 -7.16 1.43
CA LYS A 99 0.89 -8.43 1.45
C LYS A 99 0.52 -8.87 2.87
N LYS A 100 1.28 -8.46 3.88
CA LYS A 100 1.08 -8.82 5.29
C LYS A 100 0.14 -7.86 6.04
N LEU A 101 -0.35 -6.80 5.40
CA LEU A 101 -1.26 -5.83 6.03
C LEU A 101 -2.62 -6.48 6.38
N ASN A 102 -2.92 -6.54 7.68
CA ASN A 102 -4.14 -7.12 8.26
C ASN A 102 -5.29 -6.13 8.31
#